data_AF-A0A7K2P9X2-F1
#
_entry.id   AF-A0A7K2P9X2-F1
#
_cell.length_a   1.000
_cell.length_b   1.000
_cell.length_c   1.000
_cell.angle_alpha   90.00
_cell.angle_beta   90.00
_cell.angle_gamma   90.00
#
_symmetry.space_group_name_H-M   'P 1'
#
loop_
_entity.id
_entity.type
_entity.pdbx_description
1 polymer ?
#
loop_
_entity_poly.entity_id
_entity_poly.type
_entity_poly.pdbx_seq_one_letter_code
_entity_poly.pdbx_strand_id
1 'polypeptide(L)'
;MTGPKPRQPKPMHLAAHFPGVNNTTVWADPRSGSQIEFGSFEHLARTAERGLFDFFFLAEGLRLREHKGRIHDLDVVGRPESLT
;
A
#
# COMPACT_ATOMS: atom_id res chain seq x y z
N MET A 1 34.71 -1.37 38.32
CA MET A 1 34.16 -2.25 37.26
C MET A 1 32.82 -1.67 36.83
N THR A 2 32.73 -1.07 35.64
CA THR A 2 31.46 -0.61 35.09
C THR A 2 30.80 -1.77 34.34
N GLY A 3 29.64 -2.22 34.82
CA GLY A 3 28.86 -3.27 34.16
C GLY A 3 28.44 -2.87 32.74
N PRO A 4 28.03 -3.84 31.90
CA PRO A 4 27.65 -3.58 30.52
C PRO A 4 26.51 -2.57 30.43
N LYS A 5 26.68 -1.57 29.57
CA LYS A 5 25.69 -0.50 29.35
C LYS A 5 24.43 -1.12 28.71
N PRO A 6 23.21 -0.82 29.21
CA PRO A 6 21.99 -1.38 28.65
C PRO A 6 21.85 -0.98 27.17
N ARG A 7 21.51 -1.94 26.32
CA ARG A 7 21.30 -1.69 24.89
C ARG A 7 20.07 -0.81 24.71
N GLN A 8 20.24 0.36 24.11
CA GLN A 8 19.10 1.23 23.81
C GLN A 8 18.14 0.53 22.84
N PRO A 9 16.81 0.67 23.05
CA PRO A 9 15.82 0.23 22.09
C PRO A 9 16.08 0.91 20.74
N LYS A 10 16.03 0.14 19.65
CA LYS A 10 16.12 0.69 18.30
C LYS A 10 14.72 1.16 17.89
N PRO A 11 14.53 2.43 17.50
CA PRO A 11 13.25 2.89 16.95
C PRO A 11 12.89 2.06 15.71
N MET A 12 11.60 1.78 15.55
CA MET A 12 11.04 1.13 14.37
C MET A 12 10.35 2.18 13.53
N HIS A 13 10.72 2.27 12.25
CA HIS A 13 10.04 3.15 11.31
C HIS A 13 8.84 2.44 10.70
N LEU A 14 7.71 3.13 10.62
CA LEU A 14 6.45 2.61 10.12
C LEU A 14 6.01 3.38 8.87
N ALA A 15 5.57 2.64 7.85
CA ALA A 15 5.04 3.21 6.62
C ALA A 15 3.58 2.76 6.38
N ALA A 16 2.74 3.71 5.98
CA ALA A 16 1.36 3.44 5.59
C ALA A 16 1.30 3.28 4.07
N HIS A 17 0.93 2.08 3.61
CA HIS A 17 0.85 1.77 2.19
C HIS A 17 -0.59 1.94 1.68
N PHE A 18 -0.77 2.74 0.62
CA PHE A 18 -2.06 2.90 -0.02
C PHE A 18 -2.39 1.69 -0.91
N PRO A 19 -3.51 0.98 -0.69
CA PRO A 19 -3.85 -0.20 -1.48
C PRO A 19 -4.44 0.20 -2.83
N GLY A 20 -3.61 0.30 -3.88
CA GLY A 20 -4.11 0.65 -5.21
C GLY A 20 -4.74 -0.52 -5.96
N VAL A 21 -3.99 -1.62 -6.10
CA VAL A 21 -4.31 -2.69 -7.05
C VAL A 21 -3.83 -4.08 -6.66
N ASN A 22 -3.50 -4.27 -5.39
CA ASN A 22 -2.95 -5.53 -4.89
C ASN A 22 -4.07 -6.54 -4.59
N ASN A 23 -3.72 -7.83 -4.52
CA ASN A 23 -4.65 -8.91 -4.15
C ASN A 23 -5.25 -8.77 -2.73
N THR A 24 -4.68 -7.90 -1.89
CA THR A 24 -5.19 -7.53 -0.56
C THR A 24 -6.23 -6.41 -0.61
N THR A 25 -6.47 -5.81 -1.78
CA THR A 25 -7.40 -4.71 -1.97
C THR A 25 -8.82 -5.26 -2.07
N VAL A 26 -9.71 -4.78 -1.20
CA VAL A 26 -11.11 -5.22 -1.19
C VAL A 26 -11.93 -4.28 -2.07
N TRP A 27 -12.22 -4.69 -3.31
CA TRP A 27 -12.93 -3.83 -4.28
C TRP A 27 -14.45 -3.85 -4.14
N ALA A 28 -15.02 -4.97 -3.70
CA ALA A 28 -16.46 -5.21 -3.77
C ALA A 28 -17.26 -4.59 -2.62
N ASP A 29 -16.61 -4.22 -1.50
CA ASP A 29 -17.29 -3.61 -0.36
C ASP A 29 -17.40 -2.09 -0.57
N PRO A 30 -18.61 -1.50 -0.56
CA PRO A 30 -18.78 -0.05 -0.71
C PRO A 30 -18.01 0.77 0.34
N ARG A 31 -17.69 0.19 1.50
CA ARG A 31 -16.94 0.84 2.58
C ARG A 31 -15.44 0.94 2.29
N SER A 32 -14.93 0.22 1.29
CA SER A 32 -13.52 0.28 0.89
C SER A 32 -13.14 1.62 0.27
N GLY A 33 -14.12 2.42 -0.13
CA GLY A 33 -13.91 3.70 -0.76
C GLY A 33 -13.29 3.57 -2.16
N SER A 34 -12.98 4.72 -2.75
CA SER A 34 -12.37 4.77 -4.07
C SER A 34 -10.86 4.57 -3.98
N GLN A 35 -10.28 3.85 -4.94
CA GLN A 35 -8.82 3.69 -5.05
C GLN A 35 -8.17 4.73 -5.96
N ILE A 36 -8.97 5.66 -6.51
CA ILE A 36 -8.52 6.68 -7.48
C ILE A 36 -8.91 8.11 -7.08
N GLU A 37 -9.89 8.28 -6.18
CA GLU A 37 -10.30 9.62 -5.74
C GLU A 37 -9.26 10.22 -4.80
N PHE A 38 -8.92 11.49 -5.03
CA PHE A 38 -7.94 12.22 -4.21
C PHE A 38 -8.23 12.13 -2.70
N GLY A 39 -9.51 12.22 -2.33
CA GLY A 39 -9.94 12.18 -0.93
C GLY A 39 -9.54 10.89 -0.20
N SER A 40 -9.40 9.77 -0.90
CA SER A 40 -8.92 8.51 -0.30
C SER A 40 -7.46 8.59 0.11
N PHE A 41 -6.61 9.20 -0.72
CA PHE A 41 -5.19 9.41 -0.42
C PHE A 41 -5.04 10.38 0.75
N GLU A 42 -5.78 11.49 0.73
CA GLU A 42 -5.80 12.46 1.83
C GLU A 42 -6.22 11.80 3.14
N HIS A 43 -7.28 10.99 3.12
CA HIS A 43 -7.78 10.29 4.30
C HIS A 43 -6.73 9.36 4.91
N LEU A 44 -6.04 8.56 4.08
CA LEU A 44 -5.00 7.65 4.56
C LEU A 44 -3.79 8.42 5.09
N ALA A 45 -3.32 9.46 4.37
CA ALA A 45 -2.20 10.28 4.79
C ALA A 45 -2.46 10.94 6.16
N ARG A 46 -3.62 11.59 6.34
CA ARG A 46 -4.01 12.19 7.63
C ARG A 46 -4.10 11.15 8.75
N THR A 47 -4.50 9.92 8.42
CA THR A 47 -4.58 8.84 9.40
C THR A 47 -3.20 8.33 9.79
N ALA A 48 -2.28 8.21 8.84
CA ALA A 48 -0.88 7.88 9.08
C ALA A 48 -0.18 8.94 9.95
N GLU A 49 -0.41 10.22 9.67
CA GLU A 49 0.10 11.34 10.48
C GLU A 49 -0.38 11.26 11.94
N ARG A 50 -1.68 11.02 12.16
CA ARG A 50 -2.24 10.82 13.52
C ARG A 50 -1.62 9.62 14.22
N GLY A 51 -1.21 8.60 13.47
CA GLY A 51 -0.55 7.40 13.97
C GLY A 51 0.96 7.52 14.15
N LEU A 52 1.56 8.68 13.87
CA LEU A 52 3.01 8.93 13.91
C LEU A 52 3.82 8.01 12.99
N PHE A 53 3.23 7.64 11.84
CA PHE A 53 3.97 6.93 10.80
C PHE A 53 4.98 7.86 10.14
N ASP A 54 6.15 7.32 9.79
CA ASP A 54 7.24 8.07 9.19
C ASP A 54 6.99 8.37 7.70
N PHE A 55 6.28 7.47 7.01
CA PHE A 55 6.10 7.55 5.56
C PHE A 55 4.71 7.16 5.11
N PHE A 56 4.23 7.87 4.08
CA PHE A 56 3.13 7.44 3.23
C PHE A 56 3.72 6.84 1.95
N PHE A 57 3.43 5.57 1.68
CA PHE A 57 3.95 4.85 0.53
C PHE A 57 2.85 4.62 -0.51
N LEU A 58 3.00 5.29 -1.66
CA LEU A 58 2.09 5.20 -2.79
C LEU A 58 2.71 4.32 -3.87
N ALA A 59 2.27 3.06 -3.95
CA ALA A 59 2.61 2.15 -5.04
C ALA A 59 1.37 1.95 -5.92
N GLU A 60 1.33 2.65 -7.05
CA GLU A 60 0.20 2.61 -7.98
C GLU A 60 0.56 1.84 -9.26
N GLY A 61 -0.38 1.03 -9.77
CA GLY A 61 -0.31 0.39 -11.08
C GLY A 61 -1.67 0.46 -11.76
N LEU A 62 -1.85 1.35 -12.74
CA LEU A 62 -3.17 1.68 -13.29
C LEU A 62 -3.70 0.74 -14.39
N ARG A 63 -3.22 -0.51 -14.50
CA ARG A 63 -3.59 -1.38 -15.63
C ARG A 63 -4.30 -2.67 -15.21
N LEU A 64 -5.63 -2.64 -15.26
CA LEU A 64 -6.48 -3.82 -15.10
C LEU A 64 -6.07 -4.93 -16.09
N ARG A 65 -6.04 -6.18 -15.63
CA ARG A 65 -5.83 -7.34 -16.50
C ARG A 65 -7.06 -7.55 -17.37
N GLU A 66 -6.84 -7.66 -18.67
CA GLU A 66 -7.88 -8.03 -19.63
C GLU A 66 -7.57 -9.40 -20.23
N HIS A 67 -8.58 -10.25 -20.36
CA HIS A 67 -8.48 -11.49 -21.13
C HIS A 67 -9.74 -11.67 -21.99
N LYS A 68 -9.56 -11.64 -23.32
CA LYS A 68 -10.63 -11.78 -24.33
C LYS A 68 -11.76 -10.75 -24.17
N GLY A 69 -11.44 -9.46 -24.00
CA GLY A 69 -12.45 -8.40 -23.86
C GLY A 69 -13.15 -8.37 -22.50
N ARG A 70 -12.72 -9.20 -21.54
CA ARG A 70 -13.26 -9.23 -20.18
C ARG A 70 -12.18 -8.76 -19.20
N ILE A 71 -12.57 -7.82 -18.35
CA ILE A 71 -11.75 -7.35 -17.23
C ILE A 71 -11.70 -8.45 -16.18
N HIS A 72 -10.49 -8.83 -15.77
CA HIS A 72 -10.28 -9.58 -14.54
C HIS A 72 -10.04 -8.56 -13.43
N ASP A 73 -11.03 -8.46 -12.56
CA ASP A 73 -11.15 -7.56 -11.40
C ASP A 73 -10.31 -7.99 -10.19
N LEU A 74 -9.48 -9.03 -10.35
CA LEU A 74 -8.69 -9.62 -9.26
C LEU A 74 -7.22 -9.20 -9.23
N ASP A 75 -6.66 -8.60 -10.29
CA ASP A 75 -5.23 -8.23 -10.33
C ASP A 75 -4.88 -7.24 -11.46
N VAL A 76 -3.77 -6.51 -11.28
CA VAL A 76 -3.16 -5.62 -12.28
C VAL A 76 -1.97 -6.29 -12.98
N VAL A 77 -1.72 -5.94 -14.25
CA VAL A 77 -0.53 -6.41 -14.97
C VAL A 77 0.70 -5.69 -14.39
N GLY A 78 1.53 -6.43 -13.68
CA GLY A 78 2.78 -5.90 -13.11
C GLY A 78 3.87 -6.95 -13.04
N ARG A 79 4.32 -7.45 -14.19
CA ARG A 79 5.73 -7.70 -14.54
C ARG A 79 5.78 -8.20 -15.99
N PRO A 80 6.62 -7.63 -16.89
CA PRO A 80 7.00 -8.35 -18.10
C PRO A 80 7.65 -9.68 -17.67
N GLU A 81 7.25 -10.77 -18.31
CA GLU A 81 7.96 -12.05 -18.22
C GLU A 81 9.45 -11.81 -18.45
N SER A 82 10.31 -12.37 -17.58
CA SER A 82 11.78 -12.28 -17.70
C SER A 82 12.33 -13.36 -18.63
N LEU A 83 11.65 -13.57 -19.77
CA LEU A 83 12.02 -14.56 -20.78
C LEU A 83 11.86 -13.95 -22.17
N THR A 84 12.84 -13.14 -22.58
CA THR A 84 13.55 -13.29 -23.85
C THR A 84 14.90 -12.58 -23.77
#